data_AF-A0A940GLD1-F1
#
_entry.id   AF-A0A940GLD1-F1
#
_cell.length_a   1.000
_cell.length_b   1.000
_cell.length_c   1.000
_cell.angle_alpha   90.00
_cell.angle_beta   90.00
_cell.angle_gamma   90.00
#
_symmetry.space_group_name_H-M   'P 1'
#
loop_
_entity.id
_entity.type
_entity.pdbx_description
1 polymer ?
#
loop_
_entity_poly.entity_id
_entity_poly.type
_entity_poly.pdbx_seq_one_letter_code
_entity_poly.pdbx_strand_id
1 'polypeptide(L)'
;MRALLAGLALLGIAADPARAEDAVQPPPALAVPTYAEAIRCQAFYVVYASLLERGSDEFETAADVFDEWYDFTASHYPDDAERKHDIDLQTEVQRIDGELGQAANEDAAEKLMESYLDGCAAIEPFAPAPAFG
;
A
#
# COMPACT_ATOMS: atom_id res chain seq x y z
N MET A 1 56.06 -22.44 -25.29
CA MET A 1 56.35 -20.99 -25.21
C MET A 1 55.06 -20.25 -25.50
N ARG A 2 54.62 -19.40 -24.54
CA ARG A 2 53.55 -18.39 -24.62
C ARG A 2 52.11 -18.83 -24.93
N ALA A 3 51.30 -18.80 -23.86
CA ALA A 3 49.87 -18.52 -23.90
C ALA A 3 49.62 -17.07 -24.34
N LEU A 4 48.46 -16.80 -24.97
CA LEU A 4 47.77 -15.52 -24.89
C LEU A 4 46.27 -15.68 -25.23
N LEU A 5 45.49 -15.00 -24.41
CA LEU A 5 44.04 -15.02 -24.22
C LEU A 5 43.24 -14.25 -25.29
N ALA A 6 41.93 -14.54 -25.24
CA ALA A 6 40.78 -13.64 -25.38
C ALA A 6 40.29 -13.24 -26.77
N GLY A 7 38.96 -13.30 -26.90
CA GLY A 7 38.21 -12.65 -27.98
C GLY A 7 36.81 -13.23 -28.14
N LEU A 8 35.89 -12.90 -27.23
CA LEU A 8 34.45 -13.05 -27.44
C LEU A 8 34.05 -12.33 -28.74
N ALA A 9 33.37 -13.02 -29.64
CA ALA A 9 32.56 -12.41 -30.69
C ALA A 9 31.14 -13.00 -30.60
N LEU A 10 30.31 -12.30 -29.83
CA LEU A 10 28.85 -12.35 -29.93
C LEU A 10 28.47 -11.99 -31.38
N LEU A 11 27.88 -12.93 -32.11
CA LEU A 11 27.23 -12.67 -33.39
C LEU A 11 25.82 -13.25 -33.36
N GLY A 12 24.89 -12.37 -32.99
CA GLY A 12 23.59 -12.21 -33.64
C GLY A 12 22.69 -13.43 -33.71
N ILE A 13 21.91 -13.64 -32.65
CA ILE A 13 20.55 -14.15 -32.86
C ILE A 13 19.81 -12.99 -33.54
N ALA A 14 19.63 -13.07 -34.86
CA ALA A 14 18.71 -12.23 -35.57
C ALA A 14 17.31 -12.55 -35.04
N ALA A 15 16.82 -11.74 -34.11
CA ALA A 15 15.43 -11.74 -33.73
C ALA A 15 14.64 -11.22 -34.93
N ASP A 16 13.92 -12.12 -35.60
CA ASP A 16 12.86 -11.76 -36.53
C ASP A 16 11.87 -10.80 -35.83
N PRO A 17 11.66 -9.57 -36.33
CA PRO A 17 10.74 -8.62 -35.70
C PRO A 17 9.26 -8.95 -35.97
N ALA A 18 8.94 -10.11 -36.54
CA ALA A 18 7.59 -10.47 -36.98
C ALA A 18 6.88 -11.50 -36.08
N ARG A 19 7.53 -11.95 -34.99
CA ARG A 19 6.88 -12.75 -33.95
C ARG A 19 7.04 -12.02 -32.61
N ALA A 20 6.42 -10.84 -32.53
CA ALA A 20 5.89 -10.36 -31.26
C ALA A 20 4.78 -11.34 -30.85
N GLU A 21 5.19 -12.51 -30.36
CA GLU A 21 4.35 -13.31 -29.50
C GLU A 21 4.08 -12.42 -28.31
N ASP A 22 2.90 -11.80 -28.33
CA ASP A 22 2.06 -11.54 -27.17
C ASP A 22 2.87 -11.63 -25.88
N ALA A 23 3.74 -10.64 -25.67
CA ALA A 23 4.37 -10.46 -24.39
C ALA A 23 3.23 -9.94 -23.53
N VAL A 24 2.42 -10.89 -23.04
CA VAL A 24 1.50 -10.70 -21.93
C VAL A 24 2.41 -10.11 -20.85
N GLN A 25 2.45 -8.78 -20.77
CA GLN A 25 3.07 -8.14 -19.65
C GLN A 25 2.36 -8.76 -18.45
N PRO A 26 3.08 -9.33 -17.48
CA PRO A 26 2.43 -9.74 -16.25
C PRO A 26 1.61 -8.53 -15.79
N PRO A 27 0.34 -8.73 -15.38
CA PRO A 27 -0.50 -7.61 -14.96
C PRO A 27 0.31 -6.77 -13.97
N PRO A 28 0.18 -5.43 -13.99
CA PRO A 28 0.83 -4.62 -12.99
C PRO A 28 0.44 -5.21 -11.64
N ALA A 29 1.44 -5.71 -10.91
CA ALA A 29 1.19 -6.18 -9.56
C ALA A 29 0.59 -5.00 -8.82
N LEU A 30 -0.61 -5.17 -8.25
CA LEU A 30 -1.17 -4.19 -7.34
C LEU A 30 -0.10 -3.88 -6.29
N ALA A 31 0.06 -2.61 -5.96
CA ALA A 31 1.06 -2.21 -4.99
C ALA A 31 0.66 -2.81 -3.64
N VAL A 32 1.24 -3.96 -3.32
CA VAL A 32 1.12 -4.58 -2.01
C VAL A 32 1.74 -3.58 -1.03
N PRO A 33 0.97 -3.06 -0.06
CA PRO A 33 1.51 -2.11 0.90
C PRO A 33 2.71 -2.72 1.63
N THR A 34 3.53 -1.88 2.23
CA THR A 34 4.46 -2.30 3.27
C THR A 34 3.69 -2.51 4.57
N TYR A 35 4.25 -3.29 5.50
CA TYR A 35 3.68 -3.45 6.84
C TYR A 35 3.37 -2.09 7.49
N ALA A 36 4.29 -1.12 7.35
CA ALA A 36 4.12 0.20 7.91
C ALA A 36 2.98 1.03 7.27
N GLU A 37 2.69 0.81 5.98
CA GLU A 37 1.56 1.44 5.30
C GLU A 37 0.24 0.81 5.74
N ALA A 38 0.20 -0.52 5.86
CA ALA A 38 -0.99 -1.24 6.33
C ALA A 38 -1.36 -0.83 7.77
N ILE A 39 -0.38 -0.74 8.68
CA ILE A 39 -0.61 -0.25 10.06
C ILE A 39 -1.05 1.22 10.07
N ARG A 40 -0.49 2.07 9.20
CA ARG A 40 -0.93 3.47 9.07
C ARG A 40 -2.37 3.58 8.61
N CYS A 41 -2.81 2.76 7.66
CA CYS A 41 -4.19 2.76 7.21
C CYS A 41 -5.16 2.24 8.27
N GLN A 42 -4.80 1.17 9.00
CA GLN A 42 -5.59 0.74 10.18
C GLN A 42 -5.73 1.86 11.20
N ALA A 43 -4.61 2.50 11.58
CA ALA A 43 -4.60 3.60 12.53
C ALA A 43 -5.48 4.77 12.08
N PHE A 44 -5.42 5.12 10.80
CA PHE A 44 -6.27 6.15 10.22
C PHE A 44 -7.76 5.81 10.40
N TYR A 45 -8.20 4.60 10.04
CA TYR A 45 -9.62 4.23 10.17
C TYR A 45 -10.10 4.16 11.62
N VAL A 46 -9.22 3.84 12.58
CA VAL A 46 -9.53 3.99 14.01
C VAL A 46 -9.80 5.46 14.37
N VAL A 47 -8.92 6.37 13.94
CA VAL A 47 -9.10 7.82 14.21
C VAL A 47 -10.32 8.36 13.48
N TYR A 48 -10.50 8.02 12.21
CA TYR A 48 -11.65 8.46 11.41
C TYR A 48 -12.97 8.01 12.03
N ALA A 49 -13.10 6.73 12.42
CA ALA A 49 -14.29 6.24 13.11
C ALA A 49 -14.55 6.96 14.44
N SER A 50 -13.50 7.42 15.13
CA SER A 50 -13.66 8.17 16.39
C SER A 50 -14.23 9.58 16.21
N LEU A 51 -14.12 10.14 15.01
CA LEU A 51 -14.66 11.45 14.64
C LEU A 51 -16.13 11.39 14.19
N LEU A 52 -16.63 10.18 13.90
CA LEU A 52 -17.98 9.94 13.40
C LEU A 52 -18.98 9.69 14.53
N GLU A 53 -20.27 9.91 14.25
CA GLU A 53 -21.33 9.57 15.19
C GLU A 53 -21.45 8.05 15.31
N ARG A 54 -21.38 7.54 16.55
CA ARG A 54 -21.41 6.09 16.78
C ARG A 54 -22.73 5.48 16.30
N GLY A 55 -22.64 4.50 15.41
CA GLY A 55 -23.80 3.84 14.81
C GLY A 55 -24.40 4.56 13.60
N SER A 56 -23.70 5.56 13.04
CA SER A 56 -23.99 6.04 11.70
C SER A 56 -23.46 5.07 10.64
N ASP A 57 -24.02 5.13 9.43
CA ASP A 57 -23.58 4.30 8.30
C ASP A 57 -22.09 4.53 7.97
N GLU A 58 -21.61 5.77 8.10
CA GLU A 58 -20.21 6.11 7.90
C GLU A 58 -19.31 5.51 8.99
N PHE A 59 -19.78 5.48 10.25
CA PHE A 59 -19.05 4.83 11.34
C PHE A 59 -18.92 3.32 11.09
N GLU A 60 -20.02 2.67 10.70
CA GLU A 60 -20.01 1.23 10.37
C GLU A 60 -19.09 0.95 9.19
N THR A 61 -19.15 1.78 8.14
CA THR A 61 -18.25 1.67 6.98
C THR A 61 -16.78 1.81 7.38
N ALA A 62 -16.44 2.80 8.23
CA ALA A 62 -15.06 3.00 8.69
C ALA A 62 -14.55 1.83 9.54
N ALA A 63 -15.43 1.22 10.36
CA ALA A 63 -15.10 0.04 11.15
C ALA A 63 -14.89 -1.20 10.27
N ASP A 64 -15.75 -1.43 9.28
CA ASP A 64 -15.61 -2.54 8.32
C ASP A 64 -14.29 -2.42 7.53
N VAL A 65 -13.94 -1.21 7.10
CA VAL A 65 -12.69 -0.95 6.38
C VAL A 65 -11.47 -1.17 7.28
N PHE A 66 -11.56 -0.83 8.57
CA PHE A 66 -10.52 -1.19 9.54
C PHE A 66 -10.35 -2.71 9.64
N ASP A 67 -11.44 -3.47 9.75
CA ASP A 67 -11.40 -4.93 9.88
C ASP A 67 -10.76 -5.58 8.64
N GLU A 68 -11.06 -5.09 7.45
CA GLU A 68 -10.45 -5.59 6.21
C GLU A 68 -8.95 -5.28 6.14
N TRP A 69 -8.51 -4.09 6.58
CA TRP A 69 -7.09 -3.79 6.76
C TRP A 69 -6.42 -4.68 7.82
N TYR A 70 -7.13 -5.01 8.90
CA TYR A 70 -6.65 -5.89 9.96
C TYR A 70 -6.40 -7.30 9.43
N ASP A 71 -7.38 -7.88 8.73
CA ASP A 71 -7.30 -9.21 8.11
C ASP A 71 -6.21 -9.26 7.03
N PHE A 72 -6.08 -8.22 6.22
CA PHE A 72 -5.00 -8.09 5.26
C PHE A 72 -3.63 -8.15 5.95
N THR A 73 -3.41 -7.36 6.99
CA THR A 73 -2.13 -7.32 7.72
C THR A 73 -1.82 -8.66 8.38
N ALA A 74 -2.81 -9.27 9.03
CA ALA A 74 -2.66 -10.56 9.70
C ALA A 74 -2.31 -11.69 8.72
N SER A 75 -2.85 -11.64 7.50
CA SER A 75 -2.59 -12.65 6.46
C SER A 75 -1.28 -12.43 5.69
N HIS A 76 -0.86 -11.17 5.48
CA HIS A 76 0.31 -10.84 4.66
C HIS A 76 1.61 -10.66 5.45
N TYR A 77 1.53 -10.32 6.74
CA TYR A 77 2.71 -10.12 7.59
C TYR A 77 2.58 -10.95 8.88
N PRO A 78 2.87 -12.25 8.81
CA PRO A 78 2.76 -13.14 9.96
C PRO A 78 3.76 -12.77 11.08
N ASP A 79 3.49 -13.30 12.28
CA ASP A 79 4.11 -12.98 13.57
C ASP A 79 5.59 -12.53 13.53
N ASP A 80 5.89 -11.50 14.32
CA ASP A 80 7.14 -10.71 14.44
C ASP A 80 7.26 -9.49 13.53
N ALA A 81 6.27 -9.20 12.69
CA ALA A 81 6.26 -7.99 11.87
C ALA A 81 6.36 -6.71 12.73
N GLU A 82 5.51 -6.57 13.76
CA GLU A 82 5.57 -5.46 14.73
C GLU A 82 6.98 -5.28 15.32
N ARG A 83 7.58 -6.38 15.81
CA ARG A 83 8.94 -6.37 16.38
C ARG A 83 10.04 -6.01 15.38
N LYS A 84 9.86 -6.35 14.10
CA LYS A 84 10.87 -6.13 13.05
C LYS A 84 10.77 -4.73 12.44
N HIS A 85 9.59 -4.10 12.51
CA HIS A 85 9.30 -2.85 11.82
C HIS A 85 9.24 -1.62 12.73
N ASP A 86 9.34 -1.78 14.06
CA ASP A 86 9.32 -0.68 15.06
C ASP A 86 8.13 0.26 14.86
N ILE A 87 7.01 -0.29 14.42
CA ILE A 87 5.75 0.39 14.19
C ILE A 87 4.64 -0.45 14.80
N ASP A 88 3.78 0.20 15.57
CA ASP A 88 2.62 -0.42 16.19
C ASP A 88 1.38 0.48 15.99
N LEU A 89 0.21 -0.15 16.01
CA LEU A 89 -1.06 0.50 15.75
C LEU A 89 -1.33 1.67 16.71
N GLN A 90 -1.00 1.52 17.99
CA GLN A 90 -1.31 2.54 18.99
C GLN A 90 -0.47 3.81 18.78
N THR A 91 0.82 3.65 18.46
CA THR A 91 1.71 4.76 18.13
C THR A 91 1.21 5.51 16.91
N GLU A 92 0.79 4.81 15.85
CA GLU A 92 0.26 5.44 14.64
C GLU A 92 -1.09 6.13 14.88
N VAL A 93 -1.97 5.58 15.70
CA VAL A 93 -3.23 6.25 16.11
C VAL A 93 -2.93 7.58 16.79
N GLN A 94 -1.99 7.59 17.76
CA GLN A 94 -1.61 8.82 18.45
C GLN A 94 -0.94 9.84 17.53
N ARG A 95 -0.14 9.38 16.55
CA ARG A 95 0.48 10.25 15.56
C ARG A 95 -0.58 10.94 14.70
N ILE A 96 -1.51 10.17 14.14
CA ILE A 96 -2.56 10.70 13.24
C ILE A 96 -3.51 11.64 13.99
N ASP A 97 -3.97 11.25 15.18
CA ASP A 97 -4.79 12.11 16.04
C ASP A 97 -4.06 13.42 16.38
N GLY A 98 -2.76 13.33 16.69
CA GLY A 98 -1.91 14.49 16.94
C GLY A 98 -1.75 15.40 15.72
N GLU A 99 -1.61 14.85 14.52
CA GLU A 99 -1.52 15.63 13.27
C GLU A 99 -2.83 16.37 12.97
N LEU A 100 -3.98 15.71 13.16
CA LEU A 100 -5.29 16.34 13.00
C LEU A 100 -5.52 17.43 14.05
N GLY A 101 -5.14 17.18 15.31
CA GLY A 101 -5.23 18.16 16.39
C GLY A 101 -4.30 19.37 16.23
N GLN A 102 -3.24 19.24 15.43
CA GLN A 102 -2.31 20.32 15.08
C GLN A 102 -2.67 21.07 13.79
N ALA A 103 -3.73 20.65 13.10
CA ALA A 103 -4.20 21.33 11.90
C ALA A 103 -4.56 22.79 12.22
N ALA A 104 -4.16 23.71 11.34
CA ALA A 104 -4.34 25.15 11.57
C ALA A 104 -5.81 25.59 11.57
N ASN A 105 -6.68 24.82 10.91
CA ASN A 105 -8.12 25.04 10.79
C ASN A 105 -8.80 23.76 10.29
N GLU A 106 -10.13 23.80 10.21
CA GLU A 106 -10.97 22.69 9.74
C GLU A 106 -10.61 22.26 8.31
N ASP A 107 -10.45 23.19 7.37
CA ASP A 107 -10.03 22.89 5.98
C ASP A 107 -8.69 22.14 5.91
N ALA A 108 -7.75 22.43 6.82
CA ALA A 108 -6.46 21.76 6.88
C ALA A 108 -6.59 20.34 7.45
N ALA A 109 -7.46 20.13 8.43
CA ALA A 109 -7.78 18.81 8.95
C ALA A 109 -8.50 17.97 7.88
N GLU A 110 -9.46 18.55 7.16
CA GLU A 110 -10.19 17.91 6.06
C GLU A 110 -9.23 17.44 4.96
N LYS A 111 -8.36 18.31 4.47
CA LYS A 111 -7.34 17.92 3.46
C LYS A 111 -6.39 16.84 3.94
N LEU A 112 -6.05 16.84 5.23
CA LEU A 112 -5.22 15.79 5.80
C LEU A 112 -5.98 14.45 5.83
N MET A 113 -7.26 14.45 6.21
CA MET A 113 -8.11 13.26 6.15
C MET A 113 -8.29 12.75 4.71
N GLU A 114 -8.57 13.63 3.75
CA GLU A 114 -8.65 13.28 2.33
C GLU A 114 -7.35 12.63 1.83
N SER A 115 -6.19 13.17 2.22
CA SER A 115 -4.91 12.58 1.86
C SER A 115 -4.70 11.17 2.43
N TYR A 116 -5.21 10.89 3.63
CA TYR A 116 -5.17 9.54 4.19
C TYR A 116 -6.15 8.60 3.47
N LEU A 117 -7.37 9.06 3.17
CA LEU A 117 -8.38 8.30 2.42
C LEU A 117 -7.85 7.91 1.03
N ASP A 118 -7.33 8.87 0.28
CA ASP A 118 -6.77 8.64 -1.06
C ASP A 118 -5.57 7.69 -0.99
N GLY A 119 -4.69 7.87 0.00
CA GLY A 119 -3.52 7.03 0.20
C GLY A 119 -3.89 5.58 0.49
N CYS A 120 -4.87 5.34 1.36
CA CYS A 120 -5.32 3.99 1.73
C CYS A 120 -6.20 3.33 0.67
N ALA A 121 -6.98 4.11 -0.11
CA ALA A 121 -7.77 3.59 -1.22
C ALA A 121 -6.93 3.22 -2.46
N ALA A 122 -5.73 3.80 -2.59
CA ALA A 122 -4.85 3.56 -3.74
C ALA A 122 -4.02 2.27 -3.68
N ILE A 123 -4.10 1.52 -2.57
CA ILE A 123 -3.27 0.35 -2.27
C ILE A 123 -4.14 -0.83 -1.82
N GLU A 124 -3.64 -2.06 -1.97
CA GLU A 124 -4.35 -3.25 -1.47
C GLU A 124 -4.71 -3.11 0.01
N PRO A 125 -5.87 -3.62 0.47
CA PRO A 125 -6.82 -4.45 -0.27
C PRO A 125 -7.86 -3.65 -1.09
N PHE A 126 -7.78 -2.31 -1.09
CA PHE A 126 -8.80 -1.44 -1.66
C PHE A 126 -8.48 -0.88 -3.04
N ALA A 127 -7.24 -1.06 -3.51
CA ALA A 127 -6.84 -0.65 -4.85
C ALA A 127 -7.80 -1.27 -5.89
N PRO A 128 -8.32 -0.47 -6.83
CA PRO A 128 -9.18 -1.01 -7.88
C PRO A 128 -8.37 -2.08 -8.64
N ALA A 129 -8.93 -3.30 -8.72
CA ALA A 129 -8.34 -4.36 -9.52
C ALA A 129 -8.02 -3.80 -10.92
N PRO A 130 -6.86 -4.13 -11.50
CA PRO A 130 -6.50 -3.59 -12.80
C PRO A 130 -7.61 -3.94 -13.79
N ALA A 131 -8.19 -2.91 -14.43
CA ALA A 131 -9.23 -3.09 -15.42
C ALA A 131 -8.66 -3.96 -16.56
N PHE A 132 -9.09 -5.23 -16.59
CA PHE A 132 -8.79 -6.13 -17.69
C PHE A 132 -9.46 -5.60 -18.96
N GLY A 133 -8.65 -5.34 -19.99
CA GLY A 133 -9.10 -5.04 -21.35
C GLY A 133 -8.63 -6.13 -22.30
#